data_AF-A0AAD9L4N6-F1
#
_entry.id   AF-A0AAD9L4N6-F1
#
_cell.length_a   1.000
_cell.length_b   1.000
_cell.length_c   1.000
_cell.angle_alpha   90.00
_cell.angle_beta   90.00
_cell.angle_gamma   90.00
#
_symmetry.space_group_name_H-M   'P 1'
#
loop_
_entity.id
_entity.type
_entity.pdbx_description
1 polymer ?
#
loop_
_entity_poly.entity_id
_entity_poly.type
_entity_poly.pdbx_seq_one_letter_code
_entity_poly.pdbx_strand_id
1 'polypeptide(L)'
;MAAQPTVIITQQPLAGSVVPMELREWNTGILGCCTDISVCIQGYFCLHSLMCSVSSRLGENCCAAHVALPAVRTKLRLTHGIRGSVCDDWCCSQCCMMCVVCQMERELRFIGK
;
A
#
# COMPACT_ATOMS: atom_id res chain seq x y z
N MET A 1 45.49 29.79 -42.15
CA MET A 1 45.00 29.99 -40.76
C MET A 1 43.80 29.08 -40.58
N ALA A 2 43.96 27.92 -39.93
CA ALA A 2 42.89 26.95 -39.72
C ALA A 2 42.15 27.29 -38.43
N ALA A 3 40.86 27.58 -38.52
CA ALA A 3 39.99 27.79 -37.36
C ALA A 3 39.69 26.42 -36.71
N GLN A 4 40.03 26.28 -35.43
CA GLN A 4 39.66 25.12 -34.64
C GLN A 4 38.27 25.33 -34.04
N PRO A 5 37.37 24.33 -34.08
CA PRO A 5 36.05 24.44 -33.47
C PRO A 5 36.15 24.34 -31.94
N THR A 6 35.63 25.34 -31.23
CA THR A 6 35.50 25.32 -29.78
C THR A 6 34.38 24.35 -29.39
N VAL A 7 34.74 23.20 -28.81
CA VAL A 7 33.77 22.25 -28.25
C VAL A 7 33.34 22.77 -26.87
N ILE A 8 32.12 23.30 -26.79
CA ILE A 8 31.51 23.72 -25.53
C ILE A 8 30.89 22.48 -24.90
N ILE A 9 31.55 21.91 -23.87
CA ILE A 9 30.98 20.82 -23.07
C ILE A 9 29.89 21.42 -22.19
N THR A 10 28.64 21.21 -22.55
CA THR A 10 27.51 21.56 -21.69
C THR A 10 27.42 20.48 -20.61
N GLN A 11 27.77 20.82 -19.36
CA GLN A 11 27.43 19.97 -18.22
C GLN A 11 25.95 20.21 -17.93
N GLN A 12 25.08 19.30 -18.36
CA GLN A 12 23.68 19.32 -17.94
C GLN A 12 23.66 19.10 -16.41
N PRO A 13 23.03 19.99 -15.62
CA PRO A 13 22.79 19.68 -14.21
C PRO A 13 21.92 18.42 -14.19
N LEU A 14 22.42 17.37 -13.54
CA LEU A 14 21.72 16.12 -13.34
C LEU A 14 20.44 16.42 -12.56
N ALA A 15 19.36 16.67 -13.30
CA ALA A 15 18.03 16.89 -12.76
C ALA A 15 17.61 15.60 -12.06
N GLY A 16 17.63 15.63 -10.73
CA GLY A 16 17.05 14.61 -9.86
C GLY A 16 17.75 13.26 -9.94
N SER A 17 18.72 13.03 -9.04
CA SER A 17 18.93 11.67 -8.57
C SER A 17 17.61 11.23 -7.93
N VAL A 18 16.79 10.48 -8.68
CA VAL A 18 15.62 9.81 -8.15
C VAL A 18 16.17 8.77 -7.19
N VAL A 19 16.30 9.12 -5.92
CA VAL A 19 16.59 8.13 -4.89
C VAL A 19 15.39 7.18 -4.94
N PRO A 20 15.56 5.91 -5.34
CA PRO A 20 14.44 5.00 -5.33
C PRO A 20 13.91 4.95 -3.90
N MET A 21 12.62 5.24 -3.73
CA MET A 21 11.96 5.04 -2.45
C MET A 21 12.14 3.57 -2.08
N GLU A 22 12.88 3.29 -1.00
CA GLU A 22 13.03 1.93 -0.49
C GLU A 22 11.65 1.44 -0.04
N LEU A 23 11.00 0.68 -0.92
CA LEU A 23 9.70 0.06 -0.64
C LEU A 23 9.91 -1.11 0.32
N ARG A 24 9.15 -1.13 1.41
CA ARG A 24 9.18 -2.24 2.36
C ARG A 24 8.12 -3.30 2.05
N GLU A 25 8.22 -4.45 2.67
CA GLU A 25 7.19 -5.49 2.61
C GLU A 25 6.08 -5.25 3.65
N TRP A 26 4.97 -5.97 3.50
CA TRP A 26 3.92 -6.05 4.52
C TRP A 26 4.50 -6.65 5.81
N ASN A 27 4.06 -6.19 6.98
CA ASN A 27 4.53 -6.75 8.25
C ASN A 27 4.01 -8.17 8.48
N THR A 28 2.84 -8.49 7.93
CA THR A 28 2.23 -9.82 8.03
C THR A 28 1.73 -10.26 6.66
N GLY A 29 1.73 -11.57 6.41
CA GLY A 29 1.07 -12.13 5.24
C GLY A 29 -0.46 -12.03 5.32
N ILE A 30 -1.13 -12.25 4.20
CA ILE A 30 -2.61 -12.22 4.10
C ILE A 30 -3.23 -13.27 5.03
N LEU A 31 -2.66 -14.48 5.05
CA LEU A 31 -3.09 -15.58 5.93
C LEU A 31 -2.51 -15.48 7.36
N GLY A 32 -1.98 -14.32 7.77
CA GLY A 32 -1.50 -14.05 9.12
C GLY A 32 -2.61 -13.96 10.18
N CYS A 33 -3.73 -14.67 10.01
CA CYS A 33 -4.85 -14.63 10.95
C CYS A 33 -4.51 -15.18 12.34
N CYS A 34 -3.50 -16.05 12.42
CA CYS A 34 -3.01 -16.59 13.67
C CYS A 34 -2.10 -15.60 14.43
N THR A 35 -1.63 -14.53 13.78
CA THR A 35 -0.74 -13.54 14.40
C THR A 35 -1.50 -12.59 15.32
N ASP A 36 -2.73 -12.21 14.94
CA ASP A 36 -3.64 -11.42 15.78
C ASP A 36 -5.04 -12.03 15.75
N ILE A 37 -5.26 -13.01 16.63
CA ILE A 37 -6.52 -13.75 16.73
C ILE A 37 -7.69 -12.81 17.03
N SER A 38 -7.47 -11.74 17.82
CA SER A 38 -8.50 -10.75 18.13
C SER A 38 -9.01 -10.03 16.87
N VAL A 39 -8.12 -9.66 15.94
CA VAL A 39 -8.48 -9.03 14.66
C VAL A 39 -9.21 -10.02 13.76
N CYS A 40 -8.81 -11.29 13.70
CA CYS A 40 -9.53 -12.27 12.87
C CYS A 40 -10.87 -12.70 13.47
N ILE A 41 -11.01 -12.77 14.79
CA ILE A 41 -12.32 -12.92 15.44
C ILE A 41 -13.20 -11.71 15.13
N GLN A 42 -12.68 -10.49 15.25
CA GLN A 42 -13.41 -9.28 14.89
C GLN A 42 -13.79 -9.25 13.41
N GLY A 43 -12.90 -9.67 12.52
CA GLY A 43 -13.16 -9.80 11.09
C GLY A 43 -14.22 -10.86 10.77
N TYR A 44 -14.28 -11.95 11.54
CA TYR A 44 -15.28 -13.00 11.37
C TYR A 44 -16.69 -12.55 11.84
N PHE A 45 -16.77 -11.95 13.03
CA PHE A 45 -18.06 -11.54 13.61
C PHE A 45 -18.55 -10.17 13.11
N CYS A 46 -17.65 -9.29 12.69
CA CYS A 46 -17.98 -7.90 12.39
C CYS A 46 -17.13 -7.32 11.24
N LEU A 47 -17.06 -8.03 10.11
CA LEU A 47 -16.29 -7.62 8.93
C LEU A 47 -16.65 -6.20 8.44
N HIS A 48 -17.94 -5.86 8.46
CA HIS A 48 -18.43 -4.53 8.06
C HIS A 48 -17.77 -3.41 8.87
N SER A 49 -17.75 -3.54 10.21
CA SER A 49 -17.11 -2.55 11.09
C SER A 49 -15.61 -2.44 10.84
N LEU A 50 -14.96 -3.57 10.52
CA LEU A 50 -13.54 -3.62 10.24
C LEU A 50 -13.21 -2.91 8.93
N MET A 51 -14.02 -3.14 7.89
CA MET A 51 -13.91 -2.44 6.61
C MET A 51 -14.13 -0.93 6.78
N CYS A 52 -15.13 -0.52 7.56
CA CYS A 52 -15.33 0.89 7.91
C CYS A 52 -14.10 1.45 8.63
N SER A 53 -13.57 0.74 9.63
CA SER A 53 -12.43 1.19 10.42
C SER A 53 -11.19 1.41 9.55
N VAL A 54 -10.85 0.44 8.69
CA VAL A 54 -9.73 0.55 7.74
C VAL A 54 -9.91 1.76 6.82
N SER A 55 -11.09 1.93 6.22
CA SER A 55 -11.38 3.09 5.38
C SER A 55 -11.25 4.41 6.14
N SER A 56 -11.85 4.53 7.33
CA SER A 56 -11.80 5.76 8.13
C SER A 56 -10.37 6.12 8.56
N ARG A 57 -9.55 5.13 8.93
CA ARG A 57 -8.12 5.33 9.27
C ARG A 57 -7.27 5.74 8.06
N LEU A 58 -7.75 5.46 6.85
CA LEU A 58 -7.19 5.94 5.58
C LEU A 58 -7.81 7.26 5.10
N GLY A 59 -8.68 7.89 5.88
CA GLY A 59 -9.38 9.12 5.51
C GLY A 59 -10.43 8.92 4.43
N GLU A 60 -10.96 7.71 4.27
CA GLU A 60 -12.04 7.36 3.34
C GLU A 60 -13.35 7.11 4.08
N ASN A 61 -14.47 7.23 3.37
CA ASN A 61 -15.77 6.83 3.90
C ASN A 61 -15.89 5.30 4.00
N CYS A 62 -16.75 4.79 4.87
CA CYS A 62 -16.91 3.34 5.06
C CYS A 62 -17.28 2.57 3.77
N CYS A 63 -18.05 3.18 2.87
CA CYS A 63 -18.44 2.54 1.62
C CYS A 63 -17.23 2.27 0.71
N ALA A 64 -16.12 3.01 0.84
CA ALA A 64 -14.94 2.84 0.00
C ALA A 64 -14.37 1.40 0.08
N ALA A 65 -14.22 0.84 1.29
CA ALA A 65 -13.77 -0.55 1.43
C ALA A 65 -14.83 -1.55 0.92
N HIS A 66 -16.12 -1.23 1.04
CA HIS A 66 -17.21 -2.10 0.59
C HIS A 66 -17.29 -2.21 -0.93
N VAL A 67 -17.11 -1.10 -1.64
CA VAL A 67 -17.25 -1.07 -3.10
C VAL A 67 -15.93 -1.31 -3.83
N ALA A 68 -14.81 -0.93 -3.21
CA ALA A 68 -13.51 -0.89 -3.87
C ALA A 68 -12.38 -1.31 -2.92
N LEU A 69 -12.54 -2.45 -2.26
CA LEU A 69 -11.51 -3.01 -1.37
C LEU A 69 -10.09 -3.04 -1.99
N PRO A 70 -9.90 -3.48 -3.25
CA PRO A 70 -8.58 -3.47 -3.89
C PRO A 70 -7.98 -2.06 -4.01
N ALA A 71 -8.82 -1.06 -4.24
CA ALA A 71 -8.39 0.33 -4.32
C ALA A 71 -7.99 0.87 -2.95
N VAL A 72 -8.73 0.53 -1.89
CA VAL A 72 -8.37 0.89 -0.51
C VAL A 72 -7.04 0.24 -0.10
N ARG A 73 -6.83 -1.04 -0.47
CA ARG A 73 -5.55 -1.73 -0.27
C ARG A 73 -4.41 -1.07 -1.04
N THR A 74 -4.66 -0.72 -2.30
CA THR A 74 -3.68 0.00 -3.14
C THR A 74 -3.33 1.36 -2.51
N LYS A 75 -4.34 2.11 -2.03
CA LYS A 75 -4.14 3.39 -1.35
C LYS A 75 -3.25 3.22 -0.11
N LEU A 76 -3.55 2.26 0.75
CA LEU A 76 -2.74 1.94 1.93
C LEU A 76 -1.29 1.65 1.52
N ARG A 77 -1.11 0.77 0.53
CA ARG A 77 0.20 0.33 0.04
C ARG A 77 1.03 1.49 -0.50
N LEU A 78 0.44 2.33 -1.35
CA LEU A 78 1.11 3.49 -1.93
C LEU A 78 1.42 4.57 -0.89
N THR A 79 0.50 4.83 0.04
CA THR A 79 0.66 5.86 1.08
C THR A 79 1.77 5.50 2.07
N HIS A 80 1.98 4.20 2.31
CA HIS A 80 2.91 3.71 3.32
C HIS A 80 4.16 3.03 2.73
N GLY A 81 4.41 3.20 1.43
CA GLY A 81 5.64 2.71 0.77
C GLY A 81 5.78 1.19 0.80
N ILE A 82 4.67 0.45 0.67
CA ILE A 82 4.67 -1.00 0.68
C ILE A 82 4.80 -1.54 -0.76
N ARG A 83 5.64 -2.55 -0.97
CA ARG A 83 5.87 -3.17 -2.28
C ARG A 83 4.65 -3.98 -2.73
N GLY A 84 4.33 -3.91 -4.03
CA GLY A 84 3.25 -4.69 -4.64
C GLY A 84 2.77 -4.09 -5.95
N SER A 85 1.69 -4.66 -6.49
CA SER A 85 1.05 -4.20 -7.73
C SER A 85 -0.46 -4.13 -7.56
N VAL A 86 -1.14 -3.32 -8.38
CA VAL A 86 -2.61 -3.26 -8.37
C VAL A 86 -3.23 -4.61 -8.73
N CYS A 87 -2.58 -5.37 -9.61
CA CYS A 87 -3.01 -6.73 -9.97
C CYS A 87 -2.96 -7.66 -8.75
N ASP A 88 -1.87 -7.62 -7.99
CA ASP A 88 -1.74 -8.36 -6.73
C ASP A 88 -2.81 -7.93 -5.72
N ASP A 89 -3.03 -6.62 -5.57
CA ASP A 89 -4.03 -6.07 -4.65
C ASP A 89 -5.46 -6.53 -5.02
N TRP A 90 -5.77 -6.63 -6.32
CA TRP A 90 -7.02 -7.20 -6.82
C TRP A 90 -7.13 -8.70 -6.53
N CYS A 91 -6.15 -9.50 -6.97
CA CYS A 91 -6.15 -10.95 -6.82
C CYS A 91 -6.26 -11.38 -5.35
N CYS A 92 -5.51 -10.72 -4.47
CA CYS A 92 -5.56 -10.98 -3.03
C CYS A 92 -6.94 -10.67 -2.44
N SER A 93 -7.55 -9.55 -2.84
CA SER A 93 -8.88 -9.13 -2.37
C SER A 93 -9.98 -10.09 -2.81
N GLN A 94 -9.86 -10.68 -4.00
CA GLN A 94 -10.81 -11.69 -4.51
C GLN A 94 -10.60 -13.08 -3.87
N CYS A 95 -9.36 -13.44 -3.53
CA CYS A 95 -9.05 -14.74 -2.94
C CYS A 95 -9.64 -14.90 -1.53
N CYS A 96 -9.41 -13.92 -0.64
CA CYS A 96 -9.98 -13.91 0.70
C CYS A 96 -10.18 -12.47 1.19
N MET A 97 -11.41 -11.96 1.06
CA MET A 97 -11.77 -10.62 1.49
C MET A 97 -11.47 -10.38 2.98
N MET A 98 -11.89 -11.30 3.85
CA MET A 98 -11.69 -11.19 5.30
C MET A 98 -10.21 -11.12 5.66
N CYS A 99 -9.40 -12.02 5.09
CA CYS A 99 -7.97 -12.09 5.35
C CYS A 99 -7.26 -10.80 4.94
N VAL A 100 -7.63 -10.24 3.79
CA VAL A 100 -7.09 -8.96 3.29
C VAL A 100 -7.47 -7.80 4.20
N VAL A 101 -8.73 -7.69 4.62
CA VAL A 101 -9.16 -6.64 5.55
C VAL A 101 -8.43 -6.78 6.89
N CYS A 102 -8.28 -7.99 7.41
CA CYS A 102 -7.52 -8.24 8.64
C CYS A 102 -6.03 -7.89 8.49
N GLN A 103 -5.41 -8.19 7.35
CA GLN A 103 -4.03 -7.80 7.07
C GLN A 103 -3.89 -6.27 7.07
N MET A 104 -4.80 -5.55 6.40
CA MET A 104 -4.77 -4.08 6.37
C MET A 104 -4.99 -3.47 7.75
N GLU A 105 -5.91 -4.02 8.54
CA GLU A 105 -6.14 -3.58 9.92
C GLU A 105 -4.89 -3.74 10.79
N ARG A 106 -4.25 -4.93 10.74
CA ARG A 106 -2.98 -5.19 11.44
C ARG A 106 -1.89 -4.22 11.00
N GLU A 107 -1.78 -3.99 9.69
CA GLU A 107 -0.79 -3.07 9.13
C GLU A 107 -1.00 -1.64 9.63
N LEU A 108 -2.23 -1.15 9.62
CA LEU A 108 -2.56 0.17 10.15
C LEU A 108 -2.27 0.26 11.66
N ARG A 109 -2.51 -0.82 12.43
CA ARG A 109 -2.19 -0.88 13.87
C ARG A 109 -0.68 -0.82 14.11
N PHE A 110 0.11 -1.52 13.29
CA PHE A 110 1.57 -1.46 13.34
C PHE A 110 2.10 -0.04 13.04
N ILE A 111 1.47 0.66 12.09
CA ILE A 111 1.82 2.04 11.74
C ILE A 111 1.39 3.05 12.83
N GLY A 112 0.48 2.68 13.73
CA GLY A 112 -0.03 3.54 14.78
C GLY A 112 -1.14 4.51 14.32
N LYS A 113 -1.86 4.17 13.24
CA LYS A 113 -3.09 4.88 12.83
C LYS A 113 -4.33 4.29 13.48
#